data_AF-A0A644TGZ3-F1
#
_entry.id   AF-A0A644TGZ3-F1
#
_cell.length_a   1.000
_cell.length_b   1.000
_cell.length_c   1.000
_cell.angle_alpha   90.00
_cell.angle_beta   90.00
_cell.angle_gamma   90.00
#
_symmetry.space_group_name_H-M   'P 1'
#
loop_
_entity.id
_entity.type
_entity.pdbx_description
1 polymer ?
#
loop_
_entity_poly.entity_id
_entity_poly.type
_entity_poly.pdbx_seq_one_letter_code
_entity_poly.pdbx_strand_id
1 'polypeptide(L)'
;MLLMKLQSKEKFSFLQLAHYLARIDNNFGKREEEIILEYCTEMGIENLDSFDMENFSLENILKDFKSEASKRIVILELMILIHIDHNFNINEQILIEKISKSFGIDIKDVNDYSQWGKSVAMLYEVAKIFINEEKVS
;
A
#
# COMPACT_ATOMS: atom_id res chain seq x y z
N MET A 1 3.35 -3.21 9.78
CA MET A 1 3.84 -3.05 8.41
C MET A 1 5.25 -3.67 8.33
N LEU A 2 5.67 -4.09 7.14
CA LEU A 2 6.84 -4.93 6.84
C LEU A 2 7.87 -4.23 5.94
N LEU A 3 7.66 -2.94 5.62
CA LEU A 3 8.40 -2.21 4.59
C LEU A 3 9.87 -2.00 4.95
N MET A 4 10.24 -2.06 6.23
CA MET A 4 11.64 -2.06 6.66
C MET A 4 12.46 -3.26 6.15
N LYS A 5 11.80 -4.32 5.68
CA LYS A 5 12.46 -5.48 5.06
C LYS A 5 12.84 -5.24 3.59
N LEU A 6 12.31 -4.19 2.96
CA LEU A 6 12.64 -3.83 1.58
C LEU A 6 14.02 -3.17 1.50
N GLN A 7 14.71 -3.38 0.38
CA GLN A 7 15.95 -2.68 0.07
C GLN A 7 15.68 -1.19 -0.17
N SER A 8 16.70 -0.33 -0.01
CA SER A 8 16.53 1.13 -0.16
C SER A 8 15.86 1.52 -1.48
N LYS A 9 16.26 0.90 -2.60
CA LYS A 9 15.62 1.15 -3.89
C LYS A 9 14.14 0.71 -3.91
N GLU A 10 13.86 -0.47 -3.39
CA GLU A 10 12.51 -1.04 -3.32
C GLU A 10 11.56 -0.18 -2.48
N LYS A 11 12.06 0.47 -1.42
CA LYS A 11 11.28 1.42 -0.60
C LYS A 11 10.77 2.62 -1.41
N PHE A 12 11.65 3.26 -2.18
CA PHE A 12 11.24 4.37 -3.06
C PHE A 12 10.29 3.93 -4.17
N SER A 13 10.49 2.74 -4.73
CA SER A 13 9.61 2.18 -5.75
C SER A 13 8.25 1.80 -5.16
N PHE A 14 8.21 1.31 -3.92
CA PHE A 14 6.96 1.04 -3.20
C PHE A 14 6.19 2.32 -2.91
N LEU A 15 6.86 3.39 -2.45
CA LEU A 15 6.21 4.66 -2.19
C LEU A 15 5.52 5.22 -3.45
N GLN A 16 6.21 5.21 -4.60
CA GLN A 16 5.61 5.61 -5.87
C GLN A 16 4.41 4.74 -6.25
N LEU A 17 4.49 3.43 -6.01
CA LEU A 17 3.39 2.51 -6.28
C LEU A 17 2.18 2.77 -5.37
N ALA A 18 2.41 3.07 -4.08
CA ALA A 18 1.37 3.43 -3.12
C ALA A 18 0.66 4.74 -3.53
N HIS A 19 1.41 5.76 -3.93
CA HIS A 19 0.82 7.00 -4.45
C HIS A 19 -0.01 6.81 -5.71
N TYR A 20 0.48 5.97 -6.64
CA TYR A 20 -0.25 5.63 -7.85
C TYR A 20 -1.57 4.93 -7.54
N LEU A 21 -1.53 3.92 -6.67
CA LEU A 21 -2.70 3.16 -6.24
C LEU A 21 -3.75 4.08 -5.61
N ALA A 22 -3.37 4.90 -4.62
CA ALA A 22 -4.29 5.80 -3.92
C ALA A 22 -4.86 6.93 -4.80
N ARG A 23 -4.37 7.11 -6.03
CA ARG A 23 -4.83 8.14 -6.98
C ARG A 23 -5.48 7.58 -8.23
N ILE A 24 -5.49 6.26 -8.42
CA ILE A 24 -5.96 5.65 -9.66
C ILE A 24 -7.45 5.92 -9.93
N ASP A 25 -8.23 6.10 -8.87
CA ASP A 25 -9.65 6.42 -8.92
C ASP A 25 -9.97 7.91 -8.69
N ASN A 26 -8.96 8.80 -8.72
CA ASN A 26 -9.10 10.24 -8.44
C ASN A 26 -9.75 10.58 -7.08
N ASN A 27 -9.73 9.64 -6.13
CA ASN A 27 -10.33 9.81 -4.81
C ASN A 27 -9.28 9.58 -3.71
N PHE A 28 -8.20 10.37 -3.73
CA PHE A 28 -7.17 10.29 -2.71
C PHE A 28 -7.70 10.82 -1.38
N GLY A 29 -7.98 9.91 -0.46
CA GLY A 29 -8.62 10.17 0.83
C GLY A 29 -7.64 10.53 1.95
N LYS A 30 -8.16 11.12 3.02
CA LYS A 30 -7.36 11.46 4.20
C LYS A 30 -6.77 10.22 4.88
N ARG A 31 -7.50 9.09 4.94
CA ARG A 31 -6.99 7.88 5.61
C ARG A 31 -5.88 7.22 4.78
N GLU A 32 -5.99 7.22 3.46
CA GLU A 32 -4.92 6.77 2.57
C GLU A 32 -3.67 7.64 2.74
N GLU A 33 -3.84 8.97 2.84
CA GLU A 33 -2.74 9.89 3.12
C GLU A 33 -2.04 9.56 4.44
N GLU A 34 -2.82 9.33 5.52
CA GLU A 34 -2.27 8.90 6.81
C GLU A 34 -1.47 7.60 6.70
N ILE A 35 -1.99 6.58 6.01
CA ILE A 35 -1.28 5.31 5.79
C ILE A 35 0.01 5.52 4.98
N ILE A 36 0.00 6.36 3.94
CA ILE A 36 1.21 6.67 3.16
C ILE A 36 2.26 7.37 4.04
N LEU A 37 1.86 8.28 4.92
CA LEU A 37 2.78 8.94 5.86
C LEU A 37 3.38 7.95 6.87
N GLU A 38 2.61 6.96 7.29
CA GLU A 38 3.10 5.87 8.13
C GLU A 38 4.07 4.96 7.40
N TYR A 39 3.82 4.65 6.11
CA TYR A 39 4.78 3.96 5.26
C TYR A 39 6.10 4.73 5.15
N CYS A 40 6.05 6.05 4.96
CA CYS A 40 7.22 6.91 4.93
C CYS A 40 8.00 6.82 6.26
N THR A 41 7.28 6.95 7.38
CA THR A 41 7.83 6.84 8.74
C THR A 41 8.49 5.49 8.99
N GLU A 42 7.81 4.39 8.64
CA GLU A 42 8.34 3.04 8.81
C GLU A 42 9.62 2.85 7.98
N MET A 43 9.58 3.24 6.70
CA MET A 43 10.71 3.07 5.78
C MET A 43 11.90 3.99 6.09
N GLY A 44 11.68 5.07 6.85
CA GLY A 44 12.65 6.11 7.14
C GLY A 44 12.94 7.00 5.92
N ILE A 45 11.91 7.31 5.12
CA ILE A 45 12.02 8.17 3.93
C ILE A 45 11.01 9.31 4.01
N GLU A 46 11.30 10.40 3.30
CA GLU A 46 10.36 11.51 3.16
C GLU A 46 9.26 11.18 2.16
N ASN A 47 8.09 11.80 2.35
CA ASN A 47 6.99 11.68 1.42
C ASN A 47 7.28 12.45 0.11
N LEU A 48 6.52 12.18 -0.94
CA LEU A 48 6.65 12.91 -2.20
C LEU A 48 5.93 14.27 -2.10
N ASP A 49 6.65 15.37 -2.37
CA ASP A 49 6.06 16.72 -2.46
C ASP A 49 4.97 16.78 -3.54
N SER A 50 5.16 16.05 -4.63
CA SER A 50 4.19 15.90 -5.72
C SER A 50 4.36 14.53 -6.39
N PHE A 51 3.25 13.87 -6.70
CA PHE A 51 3.25 12.63 -7.48
C PHE A 51 2.83 12.89 -8.92
N ASP A 52 3.70 12.52 -9.86
CA ASP A 52 3.46 12.68 -11.30
C ASP A 52 2.80 11.42 -11.88
N MET A 53 1.48 11.49 -12.06
CA MET A 53 0.70 10.41 -12.66
C MET A 53 1.02 10.19 -14.14
N GLU A 54 1.44 11.23 -14.87
CA GLU A 54 1.64 11.15 -16.33
C GLU A 54 2.94 10.45 -16.68
N ASN A 55 3.99 10.69 -15.89
CA ASN A 55 5.30 10.08 -16.10
C ASN A 55 5.52 8.78 -15.31
N PHE A 56 4.54 8.34 -14.52
CA PHE A 56 4.62 7.08 -13.78
C PHE A 56 4.64 5.87 -14.71
N SER A 57 5.61 4.96 -14.50
CA SER A 57 5.73 3.71 -15.25
C SER A 57 5.65 2.50 -14.32
N LEU A 58 4.47 1.87 -14.28
CA LEU A 58 4.23 0.66 -13.48
C LEU A 58 5.28 -0.43 -13.78
N GLU A 59 5.53 -0.72 -15.06
CA GLU A 59 6.48 -1.77 -15.44
C GLU A 59 7.90 -1.52 -14.94
N ASN A 60 8.37 -0.27 -14.94
CA ASN A 60 9.70 0.07 -14.47
C ASN A 60 9.81 -0.04 -12.95
N ILE A 61 8.78 0.40 -12.23
CA ILE A 61 8.68 0.27 -10.77
C ILE A 61 8.68 -1.20 -10.36
N LEU A 62 7.87 -2.04 -11.01
CA LEU A 62 7.76 -3.46 -10.66
C LEU A 62 9.06 -4.24 -10.90
N LYS A 63 9.92 -3.79 -11.82
CA LYS A 63 11.24 -4.40 -12.04
C LYS A 63 12.19 -4.23 -10.85
N ASP A 64 11.95 -3.29 -9.94
CA ASP A 64 12.86 -3.07 -8.81
C ASP A 64 12.77 -4.15 -7.73
N PHE A 65 11.62 -4.83 -7.62
CA PHE A 65 11.38 -5.89 -6.64
C PHE A 65 11.91 -7.23 -7.15
N LYS A 66 13.09 -7.62 -6.65
CA LYS A 66 13.80 -8.80 -7.16
C LYS A 66 13.47 -10.08 -6.40
N SER A 67 13.33 -9.99 -5.09
CA SER A 67 13.11 -11.16 -4.25
C SER A 67 11.62 -11.52 -4.15
N GLU A 68 11.32 -12.81 -4.02
CA GLU A 68 9.95 -13.27 -3.76
C GLU A 68 9.38 -12.70 -2.46
N ALA A 69 10.23 -12.50 -1.46
CA ALA A 69 9.85 -11.85 -0.21
C ALA A 69 9.42 -10.39 -0.45
N SER A 70 10.22 -9.61 -1.18
CA SER A 70 9.92 -8.21 -1.50
C SER A 70 8.60 -8.10 -2.27
N LYS A 71 8.38 -8.94 -3.27
CA LYS A 71 7.14 -8.97 -4.07
C LYS A 71 5.90 -9.25 -3.21
N ARG A 72 5.98 -10.20 -2.28
CA ARG A 72 4.88 -10.52 -1.36
C ARG A 72 4.62 -9.39 -0.37
N ILE A 73 5.67 -8.77 0.17
CA ILE A 73 5.56 -7.59 1.04
C ILE A 73 4.82 -6.47 0.32
N VAL A 74 5.18 -6.16 -0.92
CA VAL A 74 4.50 -5.12 -1.71
C VAL A 74 2.99 -5.38 -1.78
N ILE A 75 2.56 -6.59 -2.17
CA ILE A 75 1.11 -6.86 -2.28
C ILE A 75 0.44 -6.75 -0.91
N LEU A 76 1.01 -7.33 0.14
CA LEU A 76 0.46 -7.27 1.50
C LEU A 76 0.24 -5.82 1.97
N GLU A 77 1.25 -4.97 1.81
CA GLU A 77 1.16 -3.58 2.27
C GLU A 77 0.21 -2.75 1.38
N LEU A 78 0.15 -2.98 0.06
CA LEU A 78 -0.87 -2.35 -0.79
C LEU A 78 -2.30 -2.75 -0.40
N MET A 79 -2.51 -3.98 0.09
CA MET A 79 -3.84 -4.41 0.56
C MET A 79 -4.30 -3.63 1.79
N ILE A 80 -3.39 -3.24 2.69
CA ILE A 80 -3.75 -2.40 3.83
C ILE A 80 -4.25 -1.03 3.32
N LEU A 81 -3.53 -0.45 2.36
CA LEU A 81 -3.87 0.85 1.78
C LEU A 81 -5.25 0.82 1.11
N ILE A 82 -5.53 -0.19 0.28
CA ILE A 82 -6.83 -0.37 -0.40
C ILE A 82 -8.00 -0.44 0.60
N HIS A 83 -7.82 -1.17 1.71
CA HIS A 83 -8.93 -1.47 2.61
C HIS A 83 -9.20 -0.37 3.66
N ILE A 84 -8.33 0.65 3.78
CA ILE A 84 -8.45 1.68 4.82
C ILE A 84 -9.68 2.58 4.62
N ASP A 85 -10.05 2.86 3.37
CA ASP A 85 -11.23 3.64 3.01
C ASP A 85 -12.47 2.78 2.75
N HIS A 86 -12.39 1.48 3.05
CA HIS A 86 -13.47 0.48 2.95
C HIS A 86 -14.09 0.29 1.56
N ASN A 87 -13.53 0.92 0.52
CA ASN A 87 -13.98 0.84 -0.85
C ASN A 87 -12.88 0.25 -1.71
N PHE A 88 -12.97 -1.03 -2.01
CA PHE A 88 -12.08 -1.65 -2.99
C PHE A 88 -12.68 -1.50 -4.39
N ASN A 89 -12.15 -0.55 -5.15
CA ASN A 89 -12.67 -0.16 -6.44
C ASN A 89 -12.14 -1.03 -7.58
N ILE A 90 -12.81 -0.97 -8.73
CA ILE A 90 -12.46 -1.79 -9.90
C ILE A 90 -11.07 -1.50 -10.45
N ASN A 91 -10.61 -0.23 -10.45
CA ASN A 91 -9.29 0.11 -10.99
C ASN A 91 -8.16 -0.34 -10.06
N GLU A 92 -8.36 -0.28 -8.75
CA GLU A 92 -7.43 -0.86 -7.77
C GLU A 92 -7.34 -2.37 -7.96
N GLN A 93 -8.47 -3.06 -8.15
CA GLN A 93 -8.48 -4.50 -8.41
C GLN A 93 -7.69 -4.83 -9.68
N ILE A 94 -7.94 -4.11 -10.78
CA ILE A 94 -7.20 -4.26 -12.04
C ILE A 94 -5.70 -4.01 -11.84
N LEU A 95 -5.33 -3.01 -11.04
CA LEU A 95 -3.93 -2.72 -10.74
C LEU A 95 -3.27 -3.86 -9.96
N ILE A 96 -3.91 -4.37 -8.91
CA ILE A 96 -3.41 -5.52 -8.14
C ILE A 96 -3.26 -6.76 -9.03
N GLU A 97 -4.23 -7.04 -9.90
CA GLU A 97 -4.15 -8.17 -10.84
C GLU A 97 -2.93 -8.05 -11.77
N LYS A 98 -2.64 -6.83 -12.27
CA LYS A 98 -1.43 -6.55 -13.08
C LYS A 98 -0.15 -6.78 -12.27
N ILE A 99 -0.09 -6.29 -11.03
CA ILE A 99 1.06 -6.46 -10.14
C ILE A 99 1.29 -7.94 -9.86
N SER A 100 0.24 -8.67 -9.49
CA SER A 100 0.27 -10.12 -9.21
C SER A 100 0.83 -10.90 -10.40
N LYS A 101 0.31 -10.61 -11.60
CA LYS A 101 0.77 -11.24 -12.83
C LYS A 101 2.24 -10.93 -13.12
N SER A 102 2.68 -9.70 -12.90
CA SER A 102 4.09 -9.31 -13.07
C SER A 102 5.01 -9.98 -12.05
N PHE A 103 4.53 -10.21 -10.83
CA PHE A 103 5.29 -10.85 -9.77
C PHE A 103 5.29 -12.38 -9.85
N GLY A 104 4.34 -12.96 -10.58
CA GLY A 104 4.15 -14.41 -10.69
C GLY A 104 3.45 -15.01 -9.48
N ILE A 105 2.63 -14.23 -8.78
CA ILE A 105 1.86 -14.66 -7.61
C ILE A 105 0.46 -15.09 -8.06
N ASP A 106 -0.03 -16.21 -7.55
CA ASP A 106 -1.36 -16.73 -7.86
C ASP A 106 -2.44 -15.80 -7.28
N ILE A 107 -3.52 -15.58 -8.03
CA ILE A 107 -4.62 -14.72 -7.58
C ILE A 107 -5.30 -15.24 -6.31
N LYS A 108 -5.23 -16.55 -6.04
CA LYS A 108 -5.71 -17.14 -4.78
C LYS A 108 -4.90 -16.63 -3.59
N ASP A 109 -3.58 -16.58 -3.70
CA ASP A 109 -2.71 -16.02 -2.66
C ASP A 109 -3.02 -14.54 -2.45
N VAL A 110 -3.28 -13.79 -3.53
CA VAL A 110 -3.67 -12.37 -3.45
C VAL A 110 -4.99 -12.18 -2.70
N ASN A 111 -5.97 -13.06 -2.90
CA ASN A 111 -7.23 -12.99 -2.16
C ASN A 111 -7.02 -13.20 -0.65
N ASP A 112 -6.14 -14.12 -0.26
CA ASP A 112 -5.76 -14.32 1.14
C ASP A 112 -5.04 -13.07 1.70
N TYR A 113 -4.17 -12.43 0.90
CA TYR A 113 -3.50 -11.18 1.28
C TYR A 113 -4.48 -10.03 1.43
N SER A 114 -5.52 -9.99 0.60
CA SER A 114 -6.59 -8.99 0.68
C SER A 114 -7.38 -9.13 1.98
N GLN A 115 -7.73 -10.36 2.38
CA GLN A 115 -8.39 -10.62 3.67
C GLN A 115 -7.51 -10.23 4.86
N TRP A 116 -6.21 -10.54 4.78
CA TRP A 116 -5.24 -10.13 5.79
C TRP A 116 -5.14 -8.59 5.88
N GLY A 117 -4.98 -7.91 4.74
CA GLY A 117 -4.86 -6.45 4.68
C GLY A 117 -6.09 -5.74 5.24
N LYS A 118 -7.29 -6.24 4.92
CA LYS A 118 -8.55 -5.77 5.51
C LYS A 118 -8.57 -5.90 7.03
N SER A 119 -8.10 -7.02 7.56
CA SER A 119 -8.05 -7.25 9.00
C SER A 119 -7.07 -6.31 9.69
N VAL A 120 -5.90 -6.07 9.07
CA VAL A 120 -4.90 -5.13 9.58
C VAL A 120 -5.43 -3.70 9.55
N ALA A 121 -6.03 -3.25 8.44
CA ALA A 121 -6.63 -1.92 8.32
C ALA A 121 -7.71 -1.70 9.40
N MET A 122 -8.57 -2.69 9.65
CA MET A 122 -9.57 -2.62 10.72
C MET A 122 -8.95 -2.50 12.10
N LEU A 123 -7.95 -3.33 12.43
CA LEU A 123 -7.24 -3.25 13.72
C LEU A 123 -6.52 -1.92 13.89
N TYR A 124 -6.03 -1.34 12.79
CA TYR A 124 -5.35 -0.06 12.79
C TYR A 124 -6.30 1.09 13.14
N GLU A 125 -7.47 1.12 12.53
CA GLU A 125 -8.52 2.11 12.86
C GLU A 125 -9.00 1.96 14.31
N VAL A 126 -9.14 0.72 14.81
CA VAL A 126 -9.47 0.47 16.23
C VAL A 126 -8.37 1.01 17.15
N ALA A 127 -7.09 0.80 16.81
CA ALA A 127 -5.98 1.32 17.60
C ALA A 127 -5.99 2.86 17.66
N LYS A 128 -6.29 3.55 16.55
CA LYS A 128 -6.43 5.01 16.52
C LYS A 128 -7.53 5.49 17.47
N ILE A 129 -8.67 4.80 17.53
CA ILE A 129 -9.75 5.13 18.47
C ILE A 129 -9.22 5.02 19.90
N PHE A 130 -8.57 3.91 20.27
CA PHE A 130 -8.06 3.72 21.64
C PHE A 130 -6.99 4.74 22.05
N ILE A 131 -6.19 5.23 21.11
CA ILE A 131 -5.18 6.27 21.37
C ILE A 131 -5.84 7.65 21.57
N ASN A 132 -6.90 7.92 20.81
CA ASN A 132 -7.58 9.22 20.80
C ASN A 132 -8.80 9.31 21.73
N GLU A 133 -9.20 8.22 22.39
CA GLU A 133 -10.19 8.25 23.46
C GLU A 133 -9.65 9.11 24.61
N GLU A 134 -10.11 10.36 24.70
CA GLU A 134 -10.00 11.12 25.94
C GLU A 134 -10.70 10.32 27.03
N LYS A 135 -9.94 9.86 28.02
CA LYS A 135 -10.52 9.37 29.26
C LYS A 135 -11.33 10.51 29.86
N VAL A 136 -12.64 10.46 29.69
CA VAL A 136 -13.57 11.23 30.50
C VAL A 136 -13.46 10.67 31.92
N SER A 137 -12.54 11.25 32.70
CA SER A 137 -12.37 11.01 34.13
C SER A 137 -13.37 11.83 34.94
#